data_AF-A0AAX4PGL2-F1
#
_entry.id   AF-A0AAX4PGL2-F1
#
_cell.length_a   1.000
_cell.length_b   1.000
_cell.length_c   1.000
_cell.angle_alpha   90.00
_cell.angle_beta   90.00
_cell.angle_gamma   90.00
#
_symmetry.space_group_name_H-M   'P 1'
#
loop_
_entity.id
_entity.type
_entity.pdbx_description
1 polymer ?
#
loop_
_entity_poly.entity_id
_entity_poly.type
_entity_poly.pdbx_seq_one_letter_code
_entity_poly.pdbx_strand_id
1 'polypeptide(L)'
;MPKAYREKEYNRHTRIAAKQVNRAQLGCAQEVQVLLTCMKKHGYDALSSQCMKDARRLTQCVASLGNEKKQKDTLNYHLQRLSKIMKKKR
;
A
#
# COMPACT_ATOMS: atom_id res chain seq x y z
N MET A 1 -15.25 39.02 -6.52
CA MET A 1 -15.08 37.73 -5.79
C MET A 1 -13.94 37.85 -4.79
N PRO A 2 -14.20 37.73 -3.47
CA PRO A 2 -13.16 37.88 -2.43
C PRO A 2 -12.06 36.83 -2.57
N LYS A 3 -10.78 37.23 -2.41
CA LYS A 3 -9.61 36.33 -2.52
C LYS A 3 -9.73 35.07 -1.66
N ALA A 4 -10.29 35.19 -0.45
CA ALA A 4 -10.47 34.08 0.50
C ALA A 4 -11.49 33.02 0.01
N TYR A 5 -12.49 33.42 -0.78
CA TYR A 5 -13.49 32.49 -1.32
C TYR A 5 -12.87 31.61 -2.41
N ARG A 6 -12.09 32.23 -3.31
CA ARG A 6 -11.38 31.55 -4.41
C ARG A 6 -10.36 30.52 -3.91
N GLU A 7 -9.75 30.77 -2.76
CA GLU A 7 -8.73 29.91 -2.15
C GLU A 7 -9.35 28.69 -1.43
N LYS A 8 -10.53 28.86 -0.81
CA LYS A 8 -11.30 27.76 -0.22
C LYS A 8 -11.83 26.80 -1.29
N GLU A 9 -12.31 27.32 -2.41
CA GLU A 9 -12.88 26.52 -3.51
C GLU A 9 -11.80 25.74 -4.28
N TYR A 10 -10.60 26.31 -4.46
CA TYR A 10 -9.47 25.61 -5.08
C TYR A 10 -8.82 24.54 -4.18
N ASN A 11 -8.76 24.79 -2.86
CA ASN A 11 -8.27 23.79 -1.90
C ASN A 11 -9.20 22.56 -1.81
N ARG A 12 -10.45 22.69 -2.25
CA ARG A 12 -11.40 21.58 -2.38
C ARG A 12 -11.01 20.59 -3.48
N HIS A 13 -10.37 21.05 -4.56
CA HIS A 13 -9.99 20.23 -5.71
C HIS A 13 -8.55 19.69 -5.68
N THR A 14 -7.69 20.22 -4.81
CA THR A 14 -6.26 19.87 -4.73
C THR A 14 -5.93 18.80 -3.69
N ARG A 15 -6.92 18.42 -2.87
CA ARG A 15 -6.78 17.33 -1.91
C ARG A 15 -7.51 16.12 -2.45
N ILE A 16 -6.78 15.03 -2.62
CA ILE A 16 -7.36 13.74 -2.96
C ILE A 16 -7.45 12.94 -1.66
N ALA A 17 -8.61 12.32 -1.42
CA ALA A 17 -8.69 11.23 -0.46
C ALA A 17 -7.95 10.04 -1.06
N ALA A 18 -6.63 10.01 -0.88
CA ALA A 18 -5.82 8.87 -1.30
C ALA A 18 -6.38 7.64 -0.58
N LYS A 19 -7.06 6.76 -1.32
CA LYS A 19 -7.39 5.43 -0.83
C LYS A 19 -6.05 4.81 -0.48
N GLN A 20 -5.76 4.69 0.81
CA GLN A 20 -4.56 4.02 1.27
C GLN A 20 -4.73 2.56 0.82
N VAL A 21 -4.13 2.22 -0.32
CA VAL A 21 -3.93 0.82 -0.67
C VAL A 21 -3.08 0.29 0.47
N ASN A 22 -3.67 -0.57 1.32
CA ASN A 22 -2.97 -1.22 2.41
C ASN A 22 -1.89 -2.11 1.78
N ARG A 23 -0.74 -1.53 1.43
CA ARG A 23 0.42 -2.28 0.91
C ARG A 23 0.84 -3.36 1.90
N ALA A 24 0.68 -3.09 3.20
CA ALA A 24 0.86 -4.06 4.27
C ALA A 24 -0.08 -5.29 4.16
N GLN A 25 -1.30 -5.16 3.63
CA GLN A 25 -2.19 -6.32 3.40
C GLN A 25 -1.73 -7.21 2.23
N LEU A 26 -0.84 -6.71 1.37
CA LEU A 26 -0.27 -7.49 0.27
C LEU A 26 1.09 -8.12 0.60
N GLY A 27 1.67 -7.81 1.76
CA GLY A 27 3.08 -8.10 2.01
C GLY A 27 3.44 -9.58 2.04
N CYS A 28 2.49 -10.48 2.31
CA CYS A 28 2.70 -11.93 2.25
C CYS A 28 1.77 -12.67 1.27
N ALA A 29 1.04 -11.93 0.42
CA ALA A 29 0.06 -12.54 -0.48
C ALA A 29 0.73 -13.49 -1.49
N GLN A 30 1.97 -13.18 -1.88
CA GLN A 30 2.75 -13.99 -2.80
C GLN A 30 3.15 -15.33 -2.15
N GLU A 31 3.60 -15.31 -0.91
CA GLU A 31 4.02 -16.48 -0.13
C GLU A 31 2.84 -17.42 0.14
N VAL A 32 1.65 -16.85 0.40
CA VAL A 32 0.40 -17.61 0.51
C VAL A 32 0.08 -18.31 -0.81
N GLN A 33 0.17 -17.61 -1.94
CA GLN A 33 -0.12 -18.18 -3.26
C GLN A 33 0.86 -19.31 -3.62
N VAL A 34 2.14 -19.16 -3.29
CA VAL A 34 3.16 -20.21 -3.50
C VAL A 34 2.85 -21.45 -2.66
N LEU A 35 2.52 -21.27 -1.37
CA LEU A 35 2.16 -22.38 -0.49
C LEU A 35 0.90 -23.11 -0.99
N LEU A 36 -0.14 -22.37 -1.38
CA LEU A 36 -1.37 -22.94 -1.94
C LEU A 36 -1.11 -23.72 -3.24
N THR A 37 -0.18 -23.25 -4.07
CA THR A 37 0.22 -23.94 -5.30
C THR A 37 0.96 -25.25 -4.99
N CYS A 38 1.81 -25.26 -3.96
CA CYS A 38 2.47 -26.48 -3.49
C CYS A 38 1.45 -27.47 -2.93
N MET A 39 0.56 -27.00 -2.05
CA MET A 39 -0.52 -27.81 -1.47
C MET A 39 -1.40 -28.44 -2.55
N LYS A 40 -1.77 -27.68 -3.58
CA LYS A 40 -2.55 -28.20 -4.72
C LYS A 40 -1.88 -29.38 -5.44
N LYS A 41 -0.54 -29.40 -5.52
CA LYS A 41 0.22 -30.47 -6.19
C LYS A 41 0.43 -31.71 -5.32
N HIS A 42 0.43 -31.56 -4.00
CA HIS A 42 0.82 -32.61 -3.06
C HIS A 42 -0.30 -33.04 -2.11
N GLY A 43 -1.57 -32.87 -2.51
CA GLY A 43 -2.72 -33.42 -1.77
C GLY A 43 -3.23 -32.56 -0.61
N TYR A 44 -2.96 -31.25 -0.65
CA TYR A 44 -3.39 -30.25 0.34
C TYR A 44 -2.83 -30.43 1.76
N ASP A 45 -1.73 -31.16 1.91
CA ASP A 45 -1.00 -31.21 3.18
C ASP A 45 0.00 -30.04 3.28
N ALA A 46 -0.27 -29.12 4.21
CA ALA A 46 0.59 -27.97 4.48
C ALA A 46 1.91 -28.36 5.18
N LEU A 47 1.96 -29.53 5.81
CA LEU A 47 3.12 -30.05 6.54
C LEU A 47 3.90 -31.10 5.75
N SER A 48 3.49 -31.36 4.50
CA SER A 48 4.27 -32.20 3.60
C SER A 48 5.70 -31.67 3.51
N SER A 49 6.66 -32.60 3.51
CA SER A 49 8.09 -32.26 3.42
C SER A 49 8.44 -31.40 2.20
N GLN A 50 7.59 -31.44 1.17
CA GLN A 50 7.76 -30.66 -0.06
C GLN A 50 7.30 -29.20 0.09
N CYS A 51 6.27 -28.93 0.89
CA CYS A 51 5.72 -27.58 1.11
C CYS A 51 6.25 -26.88 2.36
N MET A 52 6.97 -27.61 3.23
CA MET A 52 7.61 -27.09 4.45
C MET A 52 8.51 -25.87 4.21
N LYS A 53 9.22 -25.80 3.07
CA LYS A 53 10.05 -24.63 2.72
C LYS A 53 9.21 -23.38 2.51
N ASP A 54 8.06 -23.51 1.84
CA ASP A 54 7.16 -22.40 1.54
C ASP A 54 6.36 -21.99 2.79
N ALA A 55 6.00 -22.95 3.65
CA ALA A 55 5.40 -22.67 4.95
C ALA A 55 6.31 -21.86 5.88
N ARG A 56 7.63 -22.17 5.90
CA ARG A 56 8.62 -21.38 6.64
C ARG A 56 8.76 -19.96 6.10
N ARG A 57 8.79 -19.79 4.77
CA ARG A 57 8.84 -18.47 4.13
C ARG A 57 7.61 -17.63 4.46
N LEU A 58 6.43 -18.21 4.41
CA LEU A 58 5.20 -17.55 4.82
C LEU A 58 5.27 -17.10 6.29
N THR A 59 5.75 -17.97 7.18
CA THR A 59 5.89 -17.66 8.61
C THR A 59 6.84 -16.49 8.84
N GLN A 60 7.99 -16.47 8.15
CA GLN A 60 8.95 -15.36 8.22
C GLN A 60 8.38 -14.05 7.70
N CYS A 61 7.61 -14.11 6.60
CA CYS A 61 6.94 -12.93 6.05
C CYS A 61 5.89 -12.39 7.02
N VAL A 62 5.05 -13.24 7.61
CA VAL A 62 4.03 -12.80 8.58
C VAL A 62 4.70 -12.18 9.82
N ALA A 63 5.84 -12.71 10.25
CA ALA A 63 6.60 -12.15 11.36
C ALA A 63 7.19 -10.75 11.06
N SER A 64 7.50 -10.43 9.80
CA SER A 64 8.02 -9.10 9.42
C SER A 64 6.93 -8.04 9.30
N LEU A 65 5.68 -8.42 8.98
CA LEU A 65 4.54 -7.50 8.84
C LEU A 65 4.21 -6.70 10.11
N GLY A 66 4.48 -7.24 11.29
CA GLY A 66 4.17 -6.57 12.56
C GLY A 66 4.99 -5.32 12.85
N ASN A 67 6.10 -5.11 12.12
CA ASN A 67 7.09 -4.07 12.43
C ASN A 67 7.07 -2.87 11.46
N GLU A 68 6.24 -2.89 10.41
CA GLU A 68 6.21 -1.79 9.45
C GLU A 68 5.43 -0.59 10.00
N LYS A 69 6.15 0.44 10.45
CA LYS A 69 5.56 1.74 10.76
C LYS A 69 4.97 2.33 9.48
N LYS A 70 3.66 2.59 9.48
CA LYS A 70 2.97 3.27 8.36
C LYS A 70 3.66 4.61 8.08
N GLN A 71 4.34 4.71 6.94
CA GLN A 71 4.88 5.97 6.46
C GLN A 71 3.71 6.93 6.17
N LYS A 72 3.77 8.14 6.71
CA LYS A 72 2.73 9.16 6.48
C LYS A 72 2.71 9.52 5.00
N ASP A 73 1.53 9.47 4.39
CA ASP A 73 1.33 9.86 2.99
C ASP A 73 1.52 11.37 2.82
N THR A 74 2.50 11.77 2.01
CA THR A 74 2.81 13.17 1.68
C THR A 74 2.22 13.63 0.35
N LEU A 75 1.37 12.84 -0.29
CA LEU A 75 0.78 13.14 -1.61
C LEU A 75 0.09 14.51 -1.65
N ASN A 76 -0.69 14.84 -0.62
CA ASN A 76 -1.36 16.14 -0.52
C ASN A 76 -0.38 17.32 -0.39
N TYR A 77 0.79 17.11 0.23
CA TYR A 77 1.84 18.12 0.30
C TYR A 77 2.44 18.41 -1.08
N HIS A 78 2.69 17.36 -1.87
CA HIS A 78 3.22 17.51 -3.23
C HIS A 78 2.20 18.17 -4.18
N LEU A 79 0.91 17.78 -4.10
CA LEU A 79 -0.16 18.39 -4.90
C LEU A 79 -0.30 19.89 -4.61
N GLN A 80 -0.25 20.26 -3.33
CA GLN A 80 -0.31 21.67 -2.94
C GLN A 80 0.89 22.46 -3.48
N ARG A 81 2.09 21.88 -3.48
CA ARG A 81 3.29 22.55 -4.04
C ARG A 81 3.19 22.73 -5.55
N LEU A 82 2.74 21.71 -6.29
CA LEU A 82 2.55 21.76 -7.74
C LEU A 82 1.51 22.81 -8.15
N SER A 83 0.39 22.90 -7.42
CA SER A 83 -0.65 23.91 -7.68
C SER A 83 -0.12 25.34 -7.59
N LYS A 84 0.83 25.61 -6.69
CA LYS A 84 1.47 26.94 -6.54
C LYS A 84 2.43 27.26 -7.68
N ILE A 85 3.20 26.25 -8.14
CA ILE A 85 4.16 26.41 -9.24
C ILE A 85 3.42 26.65 -10.56
N MET A 86 2.35 25.89 -10.83
CA MET A 86 1.52 26.09 -12.02
C MET A 86 0.90 27.49 -12.09
N LYS A 87 0.62 28.10 -10.94
CA LYS A 87 0.12 29.48 -10.82
C LYS A 87 1.15 30.55 -11.16
N LYS A 88 2.45 30.28 -10.97
CA LYS A 88 3.54 31.24 -11.22
C LYS A 88 3.97 31.28 -12.69
N LYS A 89 3.69 30.21 -13.43
CA LYS A 89 4.01 30.08 -14.87
C LYS A 89 2.93 30.64 -15.80
N ARG A 90 1.82 31.13 -15.26
CA ARG A 90 0.64 31.61 -16.00
C ARG A 90 0.38 33.06 -15.64
#